data_AF-A0A1Q8TR08-F1
#
_entry.id   AF-A0A1Q8TR08-F1
#
_cell.length_a   1.000
_cell.length_b   1.000
_cell.length_c   1.000
_cell.angle_alpha   90.00
_cell.angle_beta   90.00
_cell.angle_gamma   90.00
#
_symmetry.space_group_name_H-M   'P 1'
#
loop_
_entity.id
_entity.type
_entity.pdbx_description
1 polymer ?
#
loop_
_entity_poly.entity_id
_entity_poly.type
_entity_poly.pdbx_seq_one_letter_code
_entity_poly.pdbx_strand_id
1 'polypeptide(L)'
;MIPADADELVTSQDIAEKYEANEGNVAYWTTLPGFPEGWPSGPGRTLVRDAALVDEWLKENLPVHWAKGQDSDNPFGLPAGGPKDLVTLSDICAWEGKALGRTEPVPEATLRSYMSKKPPKMPGPDRVPGDGKAPEVTERRWFRETAYAFVNRPRRMRRQTKAEEPVSTAQAPAAGSALPSRSSTARTEHLDAQAIATTYSVSGQTARGWIRAEGFPEAGERGYNAADVDEWVRENRRRTWVTAQRRAQLSGHAWAGPSAADEDAGAEKKRAAPAPAAEPAAEAQGEQAQLTAEMIGPRYGVSEYTGLQWTKVKEKREGDKVVRRAFPAPRSTQPRTYDQREVDAWVEKHRPHVWAAFKGTGPALVHDLPEGDPRDLLDIYDFAEVLGMTTRGEALARETIRAYHARGQVPYADRTADDGKKPRVFQDHWYRETVYGFVLSRRGSGRFGPRR
;
A
#
# COMPACT_ATOMS: atom_id res chain seq x y z
N MET A 1 -30.67 6.05 5.07
CA MET A 1 -31.66 7.09 5.41
C MET A 1 -30.83 8.23 5.98
N ILE A 2 -30.89 9.43 5.39
CA ILE A 2 -30.12 10.57 5.88
C ILE A 2 -30.81 11.08 7.16
N PRO A 3 -30.08 11.33 8.26
CA PRO A 3 -30.67 11.89 9.48
C PRO A 3 -31.36 13.23 9.20
N ALA A 4 -32.50 13.49 9.86
CA ALA A 4 -33.31 14.69 9.63
C ALA A 4 -32.70 15.97 10.22
N ASP A 5 -31.70 15.80 11.08
CA ASP A 5 -30.94 16.81 11.83
C ASP A 5 -29.59 17.17 11.17
N ALA A 6 -29.26 16.58 10.02
CA ALA A 6 -28.06 16.93 9.28
C ALA A 6 -28.25 18.25 8.51
N ASP A 7 -27.72 19.35 9.06
CA ASP A 7 -27.85 20.70 8.51
C ASP A 7 -27.08 20.88 7.19
N GLU A 8 -25.84 20.37 7.13
CA GLU A 8 -24.97 20.46 5.95
C GLU A 8 -24.33 19.10 5.66
N LEU A 9 -24.41 18.68 4.39
CA LEU A 9 -23.91 17.40 3.93
C LEU A 9 -22.64 17.59 3.10
N VAL A 10 -21.57 16.91 3.50
CA VAL A 10 -20.25 16.95 2.84
C VAL A 10 -19.86 15.60 2.28
N THR A 11 -19.31 15.60 1.07
CA THR A 11 -18.70 14.43 0.44
C THR A 11 -17.24 14.27 0.90
N SER A 12 -16.62 13.13 0.58
CA SER A 12 -15.18 12.95 0.82
C SER A 12 -14.32 13.98 0.07
N GLN A 13 -14.80 14.52 -1.05
CA GLN A 13 -14.12 15.57 -1.81
C GLN A 13 -14.21 16.91 -1.09
N ASP A 14 -15.40 17.28 -0.58
CA ASP A 14 -15.61 18.53 0.16
C ASP A 14 -14.78 18.53 1.46
N ILE A 15 -14.70 17.39 2.16
CA ILE A 15 -13.84 17.22 3.33
C ILE A 15 -12.35 17.39 2.94
N ALA A 16 -11.94 16.82 1.81
CA ALA A 16 -10.56 16.93 1.33
C ALA A 16 -10.20 18.39 1.02
N GLU A 17 -11.10 19.12 0.36
CA GLU A 17 -10.94 20.53 0.03
C GLU A 17 -10.91 21.41 1.29
N LYS A 18 -11.93 21.31 2.16
CA LYS A 18 -12.02 22.10 3.39
C LYS A 18 -10.79 21.95 4.27
N TYR A 19 -10.32 20.73 4.52
CA TYR A 19 -9.21 20.48 5.46
C TYR A 19 -7.83 20.36 4.79
N GLU A 20 -7.69 20.85 3.56
CA GLU A 20 -6.47 20.78 2.73
C GLU A 20 -5.79 19.40 2.77
N ALA A 21 -6.61 18.37 2.64
CA ALA A 21 -6.19 16.98 2.60
C ALA A 21 -6.38 16.42 1.18
N ASN A 22 -5.71 15.32 0.86
CA ASN A 22 -6.05 14.58 -0.35
C ASN A 22 -7.16 13.57 -0.03
N GLU A 23 -7.94 13.19 -1.04
CA GLU A 23 -9.01 12.20 -0.90
C GLU A 23 -8.53 10.85 -0.33
N GLY A 24 -7.27 10.47 -0.56
CA GLY A 24 -6.68 9.27 0.03
C GLY A 24 -6.53 9.34 1.55
N ASN A 25 -6.26 10.53 2.10
CA ASN A 25 -6.26 10.76 3.54
C ASN A 25 -7.69 10.68 4.09
N VAL A 26 -8.66 11.31 3.42
CA VAL A 26 -10.07 11.25 3.84
C VAL A 26 -10.58 9.81 3.81
N ALA A 27 -10.27 9.04 2.75
CA ALA A 27 -10.58 7.62 2.67
C ALA A 27 -9.95 6.83 3.84
N TYR A 28 -8.72 7.16 4.25
CA TYR A 28 -8.14 6.58 5.45
C TYR A 28 -8.89 6.98 6.72
N TRP A 29 -9.29 8.25 6.88
CA TRP A 29 -10.05 8.72 8.04
C TRP A 29 -11.37 7.99 8.20
N THR A 30 -12.04 7.66 7.09
CA THR A 30 -13.28 6.87 7.12
C THR A 30 -13.10 5.46 7.67
N THR A 31 -11.86 4.96 7.78
CA THR A 31 -11.56 3.66 8.41
C THR A 31 -11.21 3.78 9.89
N LEU A 32 -11.10 5.01 10.43
CA LEU A 32 -10.75 5.24 11.81
C LEU A 32 -11.97 5.11 12.73
N PRO A 33 -11.79 4.58 13.95
CA PRO A 33 -12.89 4.44 14.90
C PRO A 33 -13.61 5.76 15.18
N GLY A 34 -14.94 5.72 15.17
CA GLY A 34 -15.78 6.87 15.48
C GLY A 34 -15.89 7.91 14.36
N PHE A 35 -15.23 7.71 13.20
CA PHE A 35 -15.41 8.63 12.08
C PHE A 35 -16.87 8.61 11.59
N PRO A 36 -17.49 9.76 11.27
CA PRO A 36 -18.90 9.83 10.91
C PRO A 36 -19.29 8.89 9.76
N GLU A 37 -20.39 8.15 9.96
CA GLU A 37 -20.93 7.21 8.97
C GLU A 37 -21.41 7.97 7.73
N GLY A 38 -21.13 7.42 6.54
CA GLY A 38 -21.57 7.99 5.28
C GLY A 38 -22.90 7.41 4.83
N TRP A 39 -23.82 8.27 4.39
CA TRP A 39 -25.09 7.85 3.80
C TRP A 39 -25.07 8.01 2.28
N PRO A 40 -25.61 7.06 1.51
CA PRO A 40 -25.68 7.21 0.07
C PRO A 40 -26.68 8.31 -0.32
N SER A 41 -26.25 9.25 -1.16
CA SER A 41 -27.06 10.32 -1.72
C SER A 41 -26.94 10.38 -3.25
N GLY A 42 -28.06 10.68 -3.92
CA GLY A 42 -28.15 10.85 -5.38
C GLY A 42 -28.05 9.56 -6.22
N PRO A 43 -28.19 9.68 -7.56
CA PRO A 43 -28.23 8.56 -8.50
C PRO A 43 -26.91 7.76 -8.61
N GLY A 44 -25.80 8.31 -8.09
CA GLY A 44 -24.50 7.63 -7.99
C GLY A 44 -24.20 7.01 -6.63
N ARG A 45 -25.11 7.11 -5.64
CA ARG A 45 -24.90 6.69 -4.25
C ARG A 45 -23.61 7.25 -3.62
N THR A 46 -23.28 8.51 -3.92
CA THR A 46 -22.15 9.19 -3.29
C THR A 46 -22.37 9.23 -1.78
N LEU A 47 -21.37 8.80 -1.01
CA LEU A 47 -21.46 8.86 0.44
C LEU A 47 -21.30 10.31 0.92
N VAL A 48 -22.36 10.84 1.51
CA VAL A 48 -22.38 12.13 2.19
C VAL A 48 -22.38 11.93 3.69
N ARG A 49 -21.81 12.88 4.42
CA ARG A 49 -21.70 12.89 5.88
C ARG A 49 -22.16 14.22 6.41
N ASP A 50 -22.55 14.24 7.67
CA ASP A 50 -22.83 15.47 8.38
C ASP A 50 -21.54 16.27 8.57
N ALA A 51 -21.54 17.53 8.12
CA ALA A 51 -20.38 18.41 8.18
C ALA A 51 -19.96 18.74 9.61
N ALA A 52 -20.90 18.93 10.53
CA ALA A 52 -20.64 19.26 11.92
C ALA A 52 -19.99 18.07 12.64
N LEU A 53 -20.49 16.86 12.43
CA LEU A 53 -19.90 15.64 13.00
C LEU A 53 -18.48 15.40 12.47
N VAL A 54 -18.23 15.68 11.19
CA VAL A 54 -16.88 15.55 10.62
C VAL A 54 -15.94 16.60 11.24
N ASP A 55 -16.40 17.84 11.41
CA ASP A 55 -15.59 18.90 12.02
C ASP A 55 -15.23 18.57 13.47
N GLU A 56 -16.21 18.16 14.28
CA GLU A 56 -16.01 17.77 15.68
C GLU A 56 -15.05 16.58 15.79
N TRP A 57 -15.27 15.54 14.98
CA TRP A 57 -14.39 14.37 14.99
C TRP A 57 -12.95 14.73 14.61
N LEU A 58 -12.76 15.58 13.59
CA LEU A 58 -11.44 16.04 13.17
C LEU A 58 -10.77 16.90 14.24
N LYS A 59 -11.52 17.76 14.93
CA LYS A 59 -11.01 18.59 16.03
C LYS A 59 -10.42 17.74 17.15
N GLU A 60 -11.09 16.64 17.49
CA GLU A 60 -10.65 15.73 18.56
C GLU A 60 -9.51 14.81 18.11
N ASN A 61 -9.65 14.18 16.94
CA ASN A 61 -8.80 13.07 16.54
C ASN A 61 -7.62 13.51 15.66
N LEU A 62 -7.81 14.55 14.85
CA LEU A 62 -6.83 15.04 13.88
C LEU A 62 -6.73 16.58 13.91
N PRO A 63 -6.41 17.21 15.06
CA PRO A 63 -6.43 18.66 15.23
C PRO A 63 -5.55 19.41 14.24
N VAL A 64 -4.47 18.78 13.76
CA VAL A 64 -3.58 19.34 12.73
C VAL A 64 -4.26 19.48 11.37
N HIS A 65 -5.15 18.56 11.01
CA HIS A 65 -5.93 18.65 9.78
C HIS A 65 -7.13 19.56 9.96
N TRP A 66 -7.84 19.44 11.09
CA TRP A 66 -8.93 20.32 11.46
C TRP A 66 -8.52 21.80 11.38
N ALA A 67 -7.37 22.14 11.95
CA ALA A 67 -6.86 23.51 11.98
C ALA A 67 -6.62 24.15 10.61
N LYS A 68 -6.39 23.35 9.56
CA LYS A 68 -6.20 23.87 8.20
C LYS A 68 -7.51 24.29 7.55
N GLY A 69 -8.62 23.67 7.95
CA GLY A 69 -9.95 24.03 7.45
C GLY A 69 -10.65 25.10 8.26
N GLN A 70 -9.92 25.79 9.15
CA GLN A 70 -10.43 26.92 9.90
C GLN A 70 -9.92 28.22 9.28
N ASP A 71 -10.83 29.14 8.99
CA ASP A 71 -10.51 30.53 8.64
C ASP A 71 -10.15 31.32 9.91
N SER A 72 -9.05 30.92 10.58
CA SER A 72 -8.58 31.57 11.80
C SER A 72 -7.06 31.54 11.88
N ASP A 73 -6.47 32.68 12.26
CA ASP A 73 -5.04 32.80 12.59
C ASP A 73 -4.67 32.05 13.89
N ASN A 74 -5.66 31.62 14.66
CA ASN A 74 -5.50 30.87 15.91
C ASN A 74 -6.46 29.67 15.96
N PRO A 75 -6.27 28.67 15.09
CA PRO A 75 -7.21 27.56 14.98
C PRO A 75 -7.24 26.73 16.27
N PHE A 76 -6.12 26.61 16.99
CA PHE A 76 -6.03 25.82 18.22
C PHE A 76 -6.57 26.52 19.48
N GLY A 77 -7.13 27.73 19.35
CA GLY A 77 -7.63 28.50 20.49
C GLY A 77 -6.55 28.72 21.55
N LEU A 78 -5.37 29.18 21.11
CA LEU A 78 -4.26 29.58 22.00
C LEU A 78 -4.65 30.84 22.79
N PRO A 79 -4.08 31.07 24.00
CA PRO A 79 -4.50 32.16 24.89
C PRO A 79 -4.35 33.56 24.27
N ALA A 80 -5.30 34.47 24.43
CA ALA A 80 -5.16 35.84 23.91
C ALA A 80 -3.92 36.58 24.48
N GLY A 81 -3.39 37.55 23.72
CA GLY A 81 -2.31 38.44 24.15
C GLY A 81 -1.71 39.26 23.00
N GLY A 82 -0.84 40.20 23.35
CA GLY A 82 -0.13 41.05 22.39
C GLY A 82 0.99 40.29 21.65
N PRO A 83 1.31 40.68 20.40
CA PRO A 83 2.33 40.00 19.59
C PRO A 83 3.73 40.01 20.23
N LYS A 84 4.04 41.10 20.96
CA LYS A 84 5.32 41.30 21.67
C LYS A 84 5.32 40.82 23.12
N ASP A 85 4.26 40.14 23.56
CA ASP A 85 4.25 39.54 24.89
C ASP A 85 5.34 38.46 24.98
N LEU A 86 6.07 38.45 26.10
CA LEU A 86 7.19 37.53 26.29
C LEU A 86 6.73 36.24 26.97
N VAL A 87 6.89 35.13 26.25
CA VAL A 87 6.42 33.80 26.64
C VAL A 87 7.59 32.87 26.92
N THR A 88 7.39 31.92 27.82
CA THR A 88 8.43 30.97 28.25
C THR A 88 8.49 29.75 27.33
N LEU A 89 9.56 28.97 27.42
CA LEU A 89 9.64 27.68 26.71
C LEU A 89 8.56 26.71 27.18
N SER A 90 8.19 26.75 28.46
CA SER A 90 7.12 25.94 29.05
C SER A 90 5.75 26.28 28.44
N ASP A 91 5.46 27.57 28.22
CA ASP A 91 4.22 28.00 27.56
C ASP A 91 4.14 27.44 26.13
N ILE A 92 5.25 27.52 25.39
CA ILE A 92 5.35 26.97 24.03
C ILE A 92 5.16 25.45 24.05
N CYS A 93 5.69 24.75 25.06
CA CYS A 93 5.50 23.31 25.23
C CYS A 93 4.03 22.94 25.43
N ALA A 94 3.29 23.70 26.23
CA ALA A 94 1.87 23.50 26.46
C ALA A 94 1.04 23.75 25.19
N TRP A 95 1.34 24.84 24.48
CA TRP A 95 0.66 25.20 23.23
C TRP A 95 0.94 24.20 22.10
N GLU A 96 2.19 23.74 21.99
CA GLU A 96 2.60 22.70 21.06
C GLU A 96 1.90 21.37 21.37
N GLY A 97 1.75 21.02 22.66
CA GLY A 97 1.01 19.84 23.11
C GLY A 97 -0.45 19.90 22.66
N LYS A 98 -1.12 21.02 22.95
CA LYS A 98 -2.51 21.28 22.53
C LYS A 98 -2.68 21.20 21.01
N ALA A 99 -1.78 21.83 20.24
CA ALA A 99 -1.82 21.81 18.78
C ALA A 99 -1.58 20.40 18.18
N LEU A 100 -0.93 19.51 18.93
CA LEU A 100 -0.71 18.11 18.56
C LEU A 100 -1.83 17.17 19.05
N GLY A 101 -2.85 17.69 19.73
CA GLY A 101 -3.90 16.87 20.36
C GLY A 101 -3.41 16.05 21.55
N ARG A 102 -2.32 16.47 22.20
CA ARG A 102 -1.80 15.80 23.40
C ARG A 102 -2.47 16.40 24.64
N THR A 103 -2.82 15.53 25.58
CA THR A 103 -3.25 15.94 26.94
C THR A 103 -2.10 16.56 27.72
N GLU A 104 -0.87 16.09 27.48
CA GLU A 104 0.34 16.60 28.13
C GLU A 104 1.13 17.58 27.26
N PRO A 105 1.81 18.56 27.88
CA PRO A 105 2.79 19.41 27.19
C PRO A 105 3.88 18.60 26.50
N VAL A 106 4.43 19.14 25.41
CA VAL A 106 5.63 18.54 24.80
C VAL A 106 6.82 18.69 25.77
N PRO A 107 7.65 17.64 25.97
CA PRO A 107 8.80 17.78 26.86
C PRO A 107 9.77 18.87 26.37
N GLU A 108 10.23 19.74 27.27
CA GLU A 108 11.14 20.84 26.92
C GLU A 108 12.41 20.38 26.20
N ALA A 109 12.93 19.20 26.56
CA ALA A 109 14.08 18.59 25.89
C ALA A 109 13.85 18.42 24.38
N THR A 110 12.61 18.14 23.97
CA THR A 110 12.22 18.01 22.55
C THR A 110 12.30 19.36 21.83
N LEU A 111 11.77 20.42 22.44
CA LEU A 111 11.83 21.76 21.84
C LEU A 111 13.26 22.30 21.80
N ARG A 112 14.07 22.07 22.86
CA ARG A 112 15.50 22.40 22.86
C ARG A 112 16.24 21.67 21.73
N SER A 113 15.90 20.41 21.46
CA SER A 113 16.44 19.67 20.30
C SER A 113 16.01 20.28 18.96
N TYR A 114 14.80 20.84 18.86
CA TYR A 114 14.34 21.48 17.62
C TYR A 114 15.06 22.80 17.33
N MET A 115 15.49 23.51 18.37
CA MET A 115 16.33 24.71 18.24
C MET A 115 17.76 24.37 17.78
N SER A 116 18.29 23.20 18.15
CA SER A 116 19.69 22.83 17.84
C SER A 116 19.87 22.16 16.47
N LYS A 117 18.79 21.78 15.77
CA LYS A 117 18.86 21.19 14.43
C LYS A 117 19.30 22.21 13.37
N LYS A 118 19.87 21.73 12.26
CA LYS A 118 20.23 22.53 11.09
C LYS A 118 19.47 22.03 9.85
N PRO A 119 18.54 22.83 9.27
CA PRO A 119 18.06 24.13 9.77
C PRO A 119 17.23 23.98 11.07
N PRO A 120 17.18 25.03 11.92
CA PRO A 120 16.42 25.00 13.17
C PRO A 120 14.93 24.88 12.85
N LYS A 121 14.27 23.92 13.49
CA LYS A 121 12.83 23.69 13.32
C LYS A 121 12.02 24.64 14.19
N MET A 122 12.59 25.08 15.30
CA MET A 122 12.04 26.09 16.21
C MET A 122 12.92 27.34 16.17
N PRO A 123 12.34 28.55 16.06
CA PRO A 123 13.11 29.79 16.12
C PRO A 123 13.84 29.93 17.47
N GLY A 124 15.00 30.60 17.42
CA GLY A 124 15.74 30.97 18.62
C GLY A 124 14.95 31.93 19.52
N PRO A 125 15.37 32.11 20.79
CA PRO A 125 14.71 33.05 21.69
C PRO A 125 14.90 34.48 21.21
N ASP A 126 13.82 35.27 21.26
CA ASP A 126 13.83 36.69 20.89
C ASP A 126 14.52 37.55 21.97
N ARG A 127 14.45 37.11 23.23
CA ARG A 127 15.08 37.75 24.39
C ARG A 127 15.87 36.74 25.19
N VAL A 128 17.06 37.15 25.63
CA VAL A 128 17.95 36.32 26.45
C VAL A 128 18.42 37.09 27.69
N PRO A 129 18.72 36.42 28.80
CA PRO A 129 19.23 37.08 29.98
C PRO A 129 20.51 37.87 29.67
N GLY A 130 20.58 39.11 30.14
CA GLY A 130 21.71 40.00 29.89
C GLY A 130 21.78 40.60 28.48
N ASP A 131 20.70 40.54 27.69
CA ASP A 131 20.67 41.17 26.35
C ASP A 131 20.61 42.71 26.35
N GLY A 132 20.55 43.33 27.54
CA GLY A 132 20.56 44.79 27.72
C GLY A 132 19.29 45.49 27.25
N LYS A 133 18.22 44.74 26.93
CA LYS A 133 16.95 45.29 26.44
C LYS A 133 15.89 45.25 27.56
N ALA A 134 14.86 46.11 27.47
CA ALA A 134 13.74 46.13 28.40
C ALA A 134 12.52 45.37 27.83
N PRO A 135 11.71 44.65 28.64
CA PRO A 135 11.96 44.33 30.05
C PRO A 135 13.14 43.37 30.20
N GLU A 136 13.82 43.41 31.35
CA GLU A 136 14.87 42.45 31.67
C GLU A 136 14.26 41.05 31.84
N VAL A 137 14.89 40.04 31.27
CA VAL A 137 14.42 38.65 31.34
C VAL A 137 15.42 37.80 32.11
N THR A 138 14.94 37.01 33.06
CA THR A 138 15.77 36.08 33.84
C THR A 138 16.00 34.74 33.12
N GLU A 139 15.19 34.46 32.11
CA GLU A 139 15.24 33.24 31.29
C GLU A 139 15.08 33.56 29.80
N ARG A 140 15.32 32.56 28.95
CA ARG A 140 15.11 32.70 27.50
C ARG A 140 13.62 32.85 27.21
N ARG A 141 13.25 33.89 26.48
CA ARG A 141 11.86 34.24 26.18
C ARG A 141 11.68 34.46 24.68
N TRP A 142 10.47 34.17 24.20
CA TRP A 142 10.06 34.41 22.82
C TRP A 142 8.95 35.45 22.79
N PHE A 143 8.85 36.20 21.72
CA PHE A 143 7.64 36.95 21.43
C PHE A 143 6.50 35.97 21.13
N ARG A 144 5.29 36.32 21.56
CA ARG A 144 4.09 35.52 21.31
C ARG A 144 3.90 35.27 19.82
N GLU A 145 4.15 36.27 18.97
CA GLU A 145 4.07 36.12 17.51
C GLU A 145 5.02 35.02 16.98
N THR A 146 6.27 35.00 17.48
CA THR A 146 7.29 34.00 17.12
C THR A 146 6.85 32.61 17.58
N ALA A 147 6.34 32.50 18.80
CA ALA A 147 5.81 31.26 19.33
C ALA A 147 4.59 30.76 18.55
N TYR A 148 3.69 31.65 18.14
CA TYR A 148 2.47 31.29 17.43
C TYR A 148 2.76 30.86 16.01
N ALA A 149 3.65 31.58 15.31
CA ALA A 149 4.14 31.16 14.01
C ALA A 149 4.76 29.75 14.06
N PHE A 150 5.49 29.42 15.14
CA PHE A 150 5.99 28.07 15.34
C PHE A 150 4.87 27.06 15.62
N VAL A 151 3.94 27.32 16.52
CA VAL A 151 2.87 26.37 16.88
C VAL A 151 1.92 26.13 15.70
N ASN A 152 1.56 27.19 14.97
CA ASN A 152 0.63 27.14 13.83
C ASN A 152 1.31 26.72 12.51
N ARG A 153 2.60 26.38 12.52
CA ARG A 153 3.32 25.97 11.32
C ARG A 153 2.65 24.78 10.62
N PRO A 154 2.69 24.70 9.27
CA PRO A 154 2.22 23.53 8.54
C PRO A 154 3.00 22.27 8.94
N ARG A 155 2.28 21.19 9.26
CA ARG A 155 2.89 19.91 9.69
C ARG A 155 2.50 18.77 8.76
N ARG A 156 3.43 17.83 8.58
CA ARG A 156 3.12 16.48 8.13
C ARG A 156 3.01 15.59 9.35
N MET A 157 1.81 15.09 9.63
CA MET A 157 1.64 14.05 10.65
C MET A 157 2.35 12.77 10.21
N ARG A 158 3.08 12.16 11.14
CA ARG A 158 3.45 10.74 11.06
C ARG A 158 2.22 9.98 11.55
N ARG A 159 1.78 8.96 10.80
CA ARG A 159 0.63 8.10 11.13
C ARG A 159 0.56 7.83 12.64
N GLN A 160 -0.53 8.23 13.27
CA GLN A 160 -0.82 7.78 14.62
C GLN A 160 -1.26 6.33 14.53
N THR A 161 -0.39 5.42 14.96
CA THR A 161 -0.83 4.12 15.46
C THR A 161 -1.28 4.40 16.89
N LYS A 162 -2.58 4.33 17.16
CA LYS A 162 -3.07 4.37 18.53
C LYS A 162 -2.39 3.21 19.27
N ALA A 163 -1.52 3.52 20.22
CA ALA A 163 -1.06 2.55 21.18
C ALA A 163 -2.24 2.30 22.11
N GLU A 164 -2.87 1.13 22.00
CA GLU A 164 -3.57 0.58 23.15
C GLU A 164 -2.56 0.51 24.29
N GLU A 165 -2.87 1.16 25.41
CA GLU A 165 -2.13 1.00 26.66
C GLU A 165 -2.19 -0.48 27.06
N PRO A 166 -1.07 -1.22 27.09
CA PRO A 166 -1.05 -2.47 27.82
C PRO A 166 -0.92 -2.13 29.30
N VAL A 167 -1.86 -2.66 30.08
CA VAL A 167 -1.82 -2.70 31.53
C VAL A 167 -0.42 -3.15 31.98
N SER A 168 0.18 -2.30 32.81
CA SER A 168 1.46 -2.53 33.47
C SER A 168 1.47 -3.87 34.21
N THR A 169 2.37 -4.77 33.81
CA THR A 169 2.93 -5.76 34.73
C THR A 169 4.45 -5.65 34.65
N ALA A 170 5.04 -5.23 35.76
CA ALA A 170 6.47 -5.07 35.95
C ALA A 170 7.16 -6.43 36.04
N GLN A 171 8.23 -6.64 35.25
CA GLN A 171 9.41 -7.36 35.70
C GLN A 171 10.65 -6.97 34.89
N ALA A 172 11.74 -6.72 35.62
CA ALA A 172 13.00 -6.12 35.17
C ALA A 172 14.08 -7.21 34.84
N PRO A 173 15.38 -6.89 34.69
CA PRO A 173 16.09 -6.93 33.39
C PRO A 173 17.26 -7.94 33.33
N ALA A 174 17.67 -8.36 32.13
CA ALA A 174 19.04 -8.83 31.78
C ALA A 174 19.06 -9.18 30.27
N ALA A 175 19.82 -8.49 29.42
CA ALA A 175 21.25 -8.69 29.12
C ALA A 175 21.45 -9.48 27.81
N GLY A 176 22.37 -9.00 26.97
CA GLY A 176 23.02 -9.82 25.94
C GLY A 176 22.48 -9.69 24.52
N SER A 177 22.85 -8.62 23.83
CA SER A 177 22.89 -8.60 22.36
C SER A 177 23.87 -9.67 21.86
N ALA A 178 23.37 -10.71 21.21
CA ALA A 178 24.13 -11.54 20.28
C ALA A 178 23.20 -12.07 19.18
N LEU A 179 23.42 -11.63 17.95
CA LEU A 179 22.82 -12.19 16.74
C LEU A 179 23.35 -13.62 16.55
N PRO A 180 22.52 -14.66 16.38
CA PRO A 180 22.98 -15.91 15.82
C PRO A 180 22.85 -15.88 14.29
N SER A 181 23.98 -16.19 13.68
CA SER A 181 24.23 -16.46 12.28
C SER A 181 23.20 -17.41 11.64
N ARG A 182 22.95 -17.18 10.35
CA ARG A 182 22.28 -18.15 9.46
C ARG A 182 23.08 -19.44 9.43
N SER A 183 22.59 -20.46 10.11
CA SER A 183 23.04 -21.84 9.94
C SER A 183 21.87 -22.64 9.38
N SER A 184 22.10 -23.31 8.25
CA SER A 184 21.19 -24.31 7.70
C SER A 184 21.04 -25.44 8.70
N THR A 185 19.87 -25.57 9.32
CA THR A 185 19.55 -26.71 10.17
C THR A 185 18.98 -27.84 9.33
N ALA A 186 19.64 -28.99 9.43
CA ALA A 186 19.05 -30.29 9.12
C ALA A 186 17.69 -30.42 9.83
N ARG A 187 16.74 -31.10 9.17
CA ARG A 187 15.34 -31.23 9.59
C ARG A 187 15.27 -31.81 11.01
N THR A 188 15.07 -30.96 12.01
CA THR A 188 14.77 -31.39 13.37
C THR A 188 13.38 -32.02 13.36
N GLU A 189 13.20 -33.13 14.07
CA GLU A 189 11.92 -33.85 14.18
C GLU A 189 10.80 -32.96 14.76
N HIS A 190 11.17 -31.84 15.40
CA HIS A 190 10.26 -30.91 16.03
C HIS A 190 10.46 -29.50 15.47
N LEU A 191 9.35 -28.81 15.23
CA LEU A 191 9.28 -27.49 14.63
C LEU A 191 8.69 -26.49 15.63
N ASP A 192 9.28 -25.30 15.72
CA ASP A 192 8.62 -24.14 16.32
C ASP A 192 7.85 -23.35 15.23
N ALA A 193 7.10 -22.32 15.63
CA ALA A 193 6.32 -21.49 14.70
C ALA A 193 7.17 -20.86 13.58
N GLN A 194 8.45 -20.59 13.84
CA GLN A 194 9.38 -20.00 12.89
C GLN A 194 9.95 -21.06 11.93
N ALA A 195 10.19 -22.27 12.42
CA ALA A 195 10.56 -23.43 11.64
C ALA A 195 9.41 -23.84 10.71
N ILE A 196 8.16 -23.85 11.17
CA ILE A 196 6.96 -24.05 10.33
C ILE A 196 6.90 -22.99 9.23
N ALA A 197 7.05 -21.71 9.59
CA ALA A 197 7.05 -20.61 8.62
C ALA A 197 8.14 -20.78 7.56
N THR A 198 9.33 -21.24 7.96
CA THR A 198 10.47 -21.43 7.06
C THR A 198 10.27 -22.65 6.15
N THR A 199 9.90 -23.80 6.72
CA THR A 199 9.64 -25.07 6.02
C THR A 199 8.60 -24.91 4.92
N TYR A 200 7.52 -24.19 5.23
CA TYR A 200 6.43 -23.93 4.29
C TYR A 200 6.57 -22.61 3.54
N SER A 201 7.62 -21.85 3.85
CA SER A 201 7.92 -20.53 3.27
C SER A 201 6.71 -19.58 3.26
N VAL A 202 6.02 -19.57 4.39
CA VAL A 202 4.93 -18.65 4.69
C VAL A 202 5.41 -17.62 5.71
N SER A 203 4.65 -16.53 5.88
CA SER A 203 5.00 -15.55 6.90
C SER A 203 4.90 -16.17 8.31
N GLY A 204 5.70 -15.67 9.26
CA GLY A 204 5.59 -16.09 10.66
C GLY A 204 4.20 -15.86 11.26
N GLN A 205 3.45 -14.87 10.75
CA GLN A 205 2.06 -14.63 11.14
C GLN A 205 1.11 -15.68 10.55
N THR A 206 1.33 -16.12 9.32
CA THR A 206 0.58 -17.21 8.69
C THR A 206 0.77 -18.52 9.44
N ALA A 207 2.01 -18.86 9.81
CA ALA A 207 2.30 -20.05 10.62
C ALA A 207 1.62 -19.98 12.01
N ARG A 208 1.64 -18.83 12.67
CA ARG A 208 0.89 -18.61 13.93
C ARG A 208 -0.63 -18.64 13.77
N GLY A 209 -1.14 -18.35 12.57
CA GLY A 209 -2.54 -18.49 12.22
C GLY A 209 -2.93 -19.96 12.06
N TRP A 210 -2.05 -20.79 11.46
CA TRP A 210 -2.27 -22.23 11.35
C TRP A 210 -2.27 -22.92 12.71
N ILE A 211 -1.33 -22.54 13.59
CA ILE A 211 -1.27 -23.03 14.97
C ILE A 211 -2.58 -22.82 15.75
N ARG A 212 -3.37 -21.82 15.37
CA ARG A 212 -4.66 -21.49 16.01
C ARG A 212 -5.86 -22.07 15.26
N ALA A 213 -5.65 -22.78 14.16
CA ALA A 213 -6.72 -23.38 13.39
C ALA A 213 -7.22 -24.66 14.08
N GLU A 214 -8.52 -24.92 13.94
CA GLU A 214 -9.14 -26.13 14.47
C GLU A 214 -8.51 -27.37 13.83
N GLY A 215 -8.18 -28.37 14.65
CA GLY A 215 -7.53 -29.61 14.23
C GLY A 215 -6.02 -29.49 13.94
N PHE A 216 -5.38 -28.35 14.17
CA PHE A 216 -3.92 -28.24 14.07
C PHE A 216 -3.24 -29.06 15.20
N PRO A 217 -2.12 -29.77 14.93
CA PRO A 217 -1.45 -30.60 15.94
C PRO A 217 -1.09 -29.84 17.22
N GLU A 218 -1.32 -30.47 18.36
CA GLU A 218 -0.94 -29.88 19.66
C GLU A 218 0.59 -29.85 19.81
N ALA A 219 1.09 -28.79 20.46
CA ALA A 219 2.51 -28.69 20.75
C ALA A 219 2.89 -29.65 21.89
N GLY A 220 3.88 -30.52 21.65
CA GLY A 220 4.51 -31.31 22.71
C GLY A 220 5.55 -30.48 23.49
N GLU A 221 6.21 -31.11 24.48
CA GLU A 221 7.22 -30.47 25.34
C GLU A 221 8.40 -29.83 24.58
N ARG A 222 8.64 -30.27 23.34
CA ARG A 222 9.75 -29.82 22.48
C ARG A 222 9.29 -29.10 21.20
N GLY A 223 8.00 -28.75 21.08
CA GLY A 223 7.41 -28.09 19.91
C GLY A 223 6.46 -28.98 19.12
N TYR A 224 6.14 -28.57 17.89
CA TYR A 224 5.23 -29.31 17.01
C TYR A 224 5.96 -30.45 16.33
N ASN A 225 5.39 -31.65 16.33
CA ASN A 225 5.92 -32.77 15.56
C ASN A 225 5.84 -32.46 14.06
N ALA A 226 6.97 -32.57 13.36
CA ALA A 226 7.04 -32.25 11.94
C ALA A 226 6.10 -33.13 11.09
N ALA A 227 5.95 -34.42 11.42
CA ALA A 227 5.11 -35.34 10.65
C ALA A 227 3.62 -34.99 10.75
N ASP A 228 3.17 -34.61 11.94
CA ASP A 228 1.76 -34.27 12.20
C ASP A 228 1.42 -32.91 11.54
N VAL A 229 2.35 -31.95 11.58
CA VAL A 229 2.21 -30.68 10.86
C VAL A 229 2.20 -30.91 9.35
N ASP A 230 3.03 -31.82 8.84
CA ASP A 230 3.09 -32.19 7.44
C ASP A 230 1.79 -32.83 6.95
N GLU A 231 1.19 -33.71 7.75
CA GLU A 231 -0.12 -34.30 7.46
C GLU A 231 -1.22 -33.24 7.47
N TRP A 232 -1.27 -32.40 8.51
CA TRP A 232 -2.27 -31.32 8.58
C TRP A 232 -2.15 -30.33 7.42
N VAL A 233 -0.94 -29.93 7.05
CA VAL A 233 -0.69 -29.02 5.91
C VAL A 233 -1.03 -29.69 4.58
N ARG A 234 -0.79 -30.98 4.44
CA ARG A 234 -1.19 -31.75 3.24
C ARG A 234 -2.70 -31.75 3.05
N GLU A 235 -3.45 -31.95 4.13
CA GLU A 235 -4.91 -32.05 4.09
C GLU A 235 -5.59 -30.68 4.00
N ASN A 236 -5.20 -29.72 4.84
CA ASN A 236 -5.88 -28.44 5.00
C ASN A 236 -5.31 -27.33 4.11
N ARG A 237 -4.07 -27.51 3.62
CA ARG A 237 -3.29 -26.51 2.88
C ARG A 237 -2.54 -27.14 1.70
N ARG A 238 -3.24 -28.00 0.96
CA ARG A 238 -2.72 -28.80 -0.18
C ARG A 238 -1.85 -28.00 -1.17
N ARG A 239 -2.20 -26.73 -1.46
CA ARG A 239 -1.40 -25.86 -2.33
C ARG A 239 -0.03 -25.52 -1.73
N THR A 240 0.00 -25.14 -0.45
CA THR A 240 1.25 -24.83 0.27
C THR A 240 2.13 -26.07 0.42
N TRP A 241 1.53 -27.24 0.63
CA TRP A 241 2.23 -28.53 0.60
C TRP A 241 2.93 -28.79 -0.74
N VAL A 242 2.21 -28.68 -1.86
CA VAL A 242 2.75 -28.93 -3.21
C VAL A 242 3.88 -27.94 -3.54
N THR A 243 3.74 -26.67 -3.17
CA THR A 243 4.79 -25.66 -3.37
C THR A 243 6.02 -25.93 -2.52
N ALA A 244 5.85 -26.34 -1.26
CA ALA A 244 6.95 -26.72 -0.38
C ALA A 244 7.69 -27.96 -0.90
N GLN A 245 6.98 -28.98 -1.39
CA GLN A 245 7.57 -30.17 -2.01
C GLN A 245 8.35 -29.83 -3.29
N ARG A 246 7.77 -29.03 -4.18
CA ARG A 246 8.44 -28.61 -5.42
C ARG A 246 9.72 -27.82 -5.13
N ARG A 247 9.72 -27.01 -4.07
CA ARG A 247 10.92 -26.30 -3.61
C ARG A 247 11.96 -27.26 -3.03
N ALA A 248 11.56 -28.22 -2.19
CA ALA A 248 12.47 -29.19 -1.61
C ALA A 248 13.18 -30.05 -2.67
N GLN A 249 12.46 -30.43 -3.73
CA GLN A 249 13.00 -31.12 -4.91
C GLN A 249 14.03 -30.26 -5.66
N LEU A 250 13.79 -28.95 -5.79
CA LEU A 250 14.72 -28.02 -6.44
C LEU A 250 15.95 -27.69 -5.57
N SER A 251 15.85 -27.80 -4.25
CA SER A 251 16.94 -27.52 -3.29
C SER A 251 17.70 -28.77 -2.82
N GLY A 252 17.46 -29.95 -3.40
CA GLY A 252 18.15 -31.20 -3.08
C GLY A 252 17.94 -31.70 -1.63
N HIS A 253 16.91 -31.21 -0.94
CA HIS A 253 16.58 -31.66 0.42
C HIS A 253 15.61 -32.83 0.32
N ALA A 254 16.08 -34.04 0.57
CA ALA A 254 15.26 -35.24 0.61
C ALA A 254 14.19 -35.09 1.71
N TRP A 255 12.94 -34.95 1.29
CA TRP A 255 11.81 -35.23 2.16
C TRP A 255 11.70 -36.73 2.33
N ALA A 256 11.48 -37.20 3.57
CA ALA A 256 11.21 -38.60 3.84
C ALA A 256 9.93 -39.00 3.10
N GLY A 257 10.08 -39.65 1.95
CA GLY A 257 8.99 -40.36 1.30
C GLY A 257 8.89 -41.76 1.90
N PRO A 258 7.68 -42.32 2.07
CA PRO A 258 7.54 -43.75 2.29
C PRO A 258 8.06 -44.50 1.04
N SER A 259 8.83 -45.55 1.30
CA SER A 259 9.52 -46.38 0.32
C SER A 259 8.57 -47.36 -0.39
N ALA A 260 8.71 -47.45 -1.72
CA ALA A 260 8.39 -48.55 -2.66
C ALA A 260 6.91 -48.99 -2.80
N ALA A 261 6.37 -49.40 -3.96
CA ALA A 261 6.92 -49.82 -5.26
C ALA A 261 5.84 -49.66 -6.37
N ASP A 262 6.30 -49.65 -7.62
CA ASP A 262 5.68 -50.09 -8.89
C ASP A 262 4.18 -49.81 -9.17
N GLU A 263 3.88 -49.07 -10.24
CA GLU A 263 3.79 -49.64 -11.59
C GLU A 263 3.73 -48.57 -12.69
N ASP A 264 4.29 -48.99 -13.81
CA ASP A 264 4.48 -48.34 -15.09
C ASP A 264 3.17 -48.26 -15.91
N ALA A 265 3.10 -47.32 -16.87
CA ALA A 265 2.45 -47.43 -18.18
C ALA A 265 1.83 -46.11 -18.69
N GLY A 266 2.45 -45.57 -19.74
CA GLY A 266 1.76 -45.50 -21.04
C GLY A 266 1.06 -44.19 -21.45
N ALA A 267 1.60 -43.65 -22.55
CA ALA A 267 0.87 -43.18 -23.73
C ALA A 267 0.47 -41.69 -23.89
N GLU A 268 1.16 -41.10 -24.88
CA GLU A 268 0.61 -40.43 -26.06
C GLU A 268 0.14 -38.96 -26.01
N LYS A 269 1.07 -38.17 -26.55
CA LYS A 269 0.97 -36.90 -27.27
C LYS A 269 -0.13 -36.93 -28.34
N LYS A 270 -1.16 -36.08 -28.23
CA LYS A 270 -2.06 -35.76 -29.34
C LYS A 270 -2.22 -34.24 -29.52
N ARG A 271 -1.67 -33.75 -30.64
CA ARG A 271 -1.93 -32.43 -31.23
C ARG A 271 -3.42 -32.31 -31.57
N ALA A 272 -4.00 -31.15 -31.26
CA ALA A 272 -5.23 -30.67 -31.90
C ALA A 272 -4.94 -29.37 -32.65
N ALA A 273 -5.51 -29.30 -33.85
CA ALA A 273 -5.27 -28.32 -34.91
C ALA A 273 -5.94 -26.94 -34.66
N PRO A 274 -5.52 -25.88 -35.39
CA PRO A 274 -6.10 -24.54 -35.27
C PRO A 274 -7.25 -24.31 -36.26
N ALA A 275 -8.21 -23.46 -35.89
CA ALA A 275 -9.15 -22.80 -36.80
C ALA A 275 -9.68 -21.50 -36.15
N PRO A 276 -10.17 -20.51 -36.92
CA PRO A 276 -9.58 -19.87 -38.09
C PRO A 276 -9.30 -18.38 -37.84
N ALA A 277 -8.43 -17.80 -38.67
CA ALA A 277 -8.05 -16.39 -38.65
C ALA A 277 -9.24 -15.47 -39.00
N ALA A 278 -9.47 -14.47 -38.16
CA ALA A 278 -10.14 -13.24 -38.56
C ALA A 278 -9.12 -12.35 -39.28
N GLU A 279 -9.50 -11.85 -40.45
CA GLU A 279 -8.70 -10.99 -41.32
C GLU A 279 -8.17 -9.75 -40.59
N PRO A 280 -6.88 -9.37 -40.74
CA PRO A 280 -6.42 -8.06 -40.38
C PRO A 280 -6.77 -7.07 -41.50
N ALA A 281 -7.59 -6.08 -41.17
CA ALA A 281 -7.81 -4.92 -42.01
C ALA A 281 -6.49 -4.17 -42.24
N ALA A 282 -6.18 -3.99 -43.53
CA ALA A 282 -5.35 -2.95 -44.12
C ALA A 282 -3.89 -2.81 -43.64
N GLU A 283 -3.01 -3.48 -44.38
CA GLU A 283 -1.69 -2.93 -44.69
C GLU A 283 -1.84 -1.55 -45.35
N ALA A 284 -1.40 -0.50 -44.66
CA ALA A 284 -1.02 0.76 -45.28
C ALA A 284 0.49 0.93 -45.13
N GLN A 285 1.22 0.55 -46.18
CA GLN A 285 2.57 1.04 -46.42
C GLN A 285 2.50 2.50 -46.84
N GLY A 286 3.39 3.35 -46.32
CA GLY A 286 3.75 4.61 -46.96
C GLY A 286 3.45 5.89 -46.19
N GLU A 287 4.03 6.04 -44.99
CA GLU A 287 4.61 7.30 -44.49
C GLU A 287 5.37 6.96 -43.21
N GLN A 288 6.57 7.51 -43.02
CA GLN A 288 7.27 7.37 -41.74
C GLN A 288 6.49 8.16 -40.68
N ALA A 289 5.46 7.54 -40.10
CA ALA A 289 4.62 8.15 -39.09
C ALA A 289 5.51 8.58 -37.91
N GLN A 290 5.70 9.88 -37.78
CA GLN A 290 6.43 10.46 -36.67
C GLN A 290 5.48 10.55 -35.48
N LEU A 291 5.90 10.02 -34.33
CA LEU A 291 5.13 10.16 -33.09
C LEU A 291 5.66 11.36 -32.33
N THR A 292 4.77 12.29 -31.94
CA THR A 292 5.12 13.27 -30.92
C THR A 292 5.17 12.60 -29.55
N ALA A 293 5.89 13.21 -28.60
CA ALA A 293 6.00 12.67 -27.25
C ALA A 293 4.63 12.41 -26.57
N GLU A 294 3.63 13.25 -26.89
CA GLU A 294 2.27 13.19 -26.36
C GLU A 294 1.47 12.04 -26.98
N MET A 295 1.74 11.70 -28.24
CA MET A 295 1.05 10.61 -28.97
C MET A 295 1.53 9.20 -28.58
N ILE A 296 2.68 9.09 -27.91
CA ILE A 296 3.23 7.78 -27.48
C ILE A 296 2.26 7.07 -26.53
N GLY A 297 1.74 7.76 -25.51
CA GLY A 297 0.86 7.12 -24.53
C GLY A 297 -0.44 6.58 -25.16
N PRO A 298 -1.23 7.45 -25.82
CA PRO A 298 -2.48 7.06 -26.47
C PRO A 298 -2.33 5.92 -27.48
N ARG A 299 -1.23 5.89 -28.26
CA ARG A 299 -0.96 4.83 -29.24
C ARG A 299 -1.04 3.44 -28.62
N TYR A 300 -0.51 3.27 -27.41
CA TYR A 300 -0.46 1.98 -26.74
C TYR A 300 -1.55 1.81 -25.66
N GLY A 301 -2.58 2.66 -25.68
CA GLY A 301 -3.69 2.58 -24.72
C GLY A 301 -3.29 2.91 -23.28
N VAL A 302 -2.20 3.66 -23.06
CA VAL A 302 -1.77 4.15 -21.75
C VAL A 302 -1.97 5.67 -21.65
N SER A 303 -1.98 6.22 -20.43
CA SER A 303 -2.08 7.68 -20.26
C SER A 303 -0.92 8.41 -20.94
N GLU A 304 -1.19 9.61 -21.44
CA GLU A 304 -0.19 10.51 -22.02
C GLU A 304 1.01 10.71 -21.08
N TYR A 305 0.74 10.95 -19.79
CA TYR A 305 1.76 11.05 -18.75
C TYR A 305 2.69 9.83 -18.71
N THR A 306 2.14 8.62 -18.86
CA THR A 306 2.93 7.38 -18.86
C THR A 306 3.82 7.29 -20.09
N GLY A 307 3.30 7.65 -21.27
CA GLY A 307 4.10 7.78 -22.50
C GLY A 307 5.24 8.79 -22.34
N LEU A 308 4.96 9.97 -21.77
CA LEU A 308 5.96 10.99 -21.49
C LEU A 308 7.04 10.50 -20.51
N GLN A 309 6.70 9.67 -19.52
CA GLN A 309 7.69 9.08 -18.62
C GLN A 309 8.62 8.08 -19.33
N TRP A 310 8.14 7.38 -20.37
CA TRP A 310 9.00 6.47 -21.14
C TRP A 310 10.11 7.22 -21.85
N THR A 311 9.82 8.41 -22.39
CA THR A 311 10.85 9.26 -23.03
C THR A 311 11.99 9.68 -22.10
N LYS A 312 11.80 9.58 -20.79
CA LYS A 312 12.79 9.93 -19.76
C LYS A 312 13.60 8.72 -19.27
N VAL A 313 13.32 7.52 -19.76
CA VAL A 313 14.03 6.30 -19.35
C VAL A 313 15.47 6.35 -19.85
N LYS A 314 16.40 6.52 -18.90
CA LYS A 314 17.85 6.44 -19.15
C LYS A 314 18.35 5.00 -19.04
N GLU A 315 19.38 4.71 -19.83
CA GLU A 315 20.13 3.47 -19.74
C GLU A 315 20.68 3.27 -18.33
N LYS A 316 20.54 2.07 -17.78
CA LYS A 316 21.15 1.66 -16.52
C LYS A 316 22.04 0.46 -16.81
N ARG A 317 23.34 0.61 -16.53
CA ARG A 317 24.33 -0.46 -16.57
C ARG A 317 24.66 -0.91 -15.16
N GLU A 318 24.87 -2.21 -15.01
CA GLU A 318 25.41 -2.83 -13.80
C GLU A 318 26.62 -3.67 -14.25
N GLY A 319 27.81 -3.10 -14.09
CA GLY A 319 29.01 -3.60 -14.77
C GLY A 319 28.88 -3.53 -16.29
N ASP A 320 29.27 -4.60 -16.99
CA ASP A 320 29.14 -4.73 -18.45
C ASP A 320 27.73 -5.10 -18.93
N LYS A 321 26.78 -5.33 -18.01
CA LYS A 321 25.42 -5.72 -18.36
C LYS A 321 24.50 -4.51 -18.39
N VAL A 322 23.86 -4.27 -19.54
CA VAL A 322 22.77 -3.29 -19.64
C VAL A 322 21.52 -3.88 -19.00
N VAL A 323 21.20 -3.44 -17.77
CA VAL A 323 20.02 -3.88 -17.01
C VAL A 323 18.75 -3.19 -17.50
N ARG A 324 18.87 -1.97 -18.04
CA ARG A 324 17.75 -1.22 -18.64
C ARG A 324 18.26 -0.38 -19.80
N ARG A 325 17.73 -0.55 -21.01
CA ARG A 325 18.10 0.27 -22.17
C ARG A 325 17.36 1.62 -22.13
N ALA A 326 18.00 2.67 -22.65
CA ALA A 326 17.35 3.97 -22.83
C ALA A 326 16.19 3.89 -23.83
N PHE A 327 15.24 4.82 -23.73
CA PHE A 327 14.21 5.03 -24.75
C PHE A 327 14.84 5.56 -26.05
N PRO A 328 14.25 5.30 -27.24
CA PRO A 328 14.77 5.80 -28.51
C PRO A 328 15.02 7.31 -28.48
N ALA A 329 16.11 7.74 -29.13
CA ALA A 329 16.43 9.14 -29.24
C ALA A 329 15.39 9.84 -30.13
N PRO A 330 14.98 11.08 -29.81
CA PRO A 330 14.07 11.81 -30.67
C PRO A 330 14.77 12.18 -31.99
N ARG A 331 14.05 12.09 -33.11
CA ARG A 331 14.51 12.52 -34.44
C ARG A 331 14.59 14.04 -34.56
N SER A 332 13.65 14.76 -33.96
CA SER A 332 13.71 16.22 -33.80
C SER A 332 13.56 16.57 -32.32
N THR A 333 14.29 17.59 -31.87
CA THR A 333 14.20 18.09 -30.49
C THR A 333 13.11 19.13 -30.30
N GLN A 334 12.63 19.78 -31.38
CA GLN A 334 11.53 20.75 -31.38
C GLN A 334 10.74 20.71 -32.70
N PRO A 335 9.49 20.20 -32.71
CA PRO A 335 8.85 19.44 -31.64
C PRO A 335 9.56 18.09 -31.42
N ARG A 336 9.45 17.52 -30.21
CA ARG A 336 10.02 16.19 -29.91
C ARG A 336 9.28 15.11 -30.70
N THR A 337 9.90 14.63 -31.77
CA THR A 337 9.36 13.57 -32.62
C THR A 337 10.20 12.30 -32.52
N TYR A 338 9.55 11.15 -32.61
CA TYR A 338 10.17 9.83 -32.51
C TYR A 338 9.80 9.00 -33.74
N ASP A 339 10.71 8.13 -34.15
CA ASP A 339 10.41 7.13 -35.17
C ASP A 339 9.45 6.08 -34.59
N GLN A 340 8.28 5.91 -35.22
CA GLN A 340 7.30 4.94 -34.76
C GLN A 340 7.85 3.51 -34.67
N ARG A 341 8.68 3.06 -35.62
CA ARG A 341 9.21 1.69 -35.63
C ARG A 341 10.20 1.48 -34.49
N GLU A 342 11.02 2.48 -34.17
CA GLU A 342 11.94 2.40 -33.03
C GLU A 342 11.19 2.37 -31.69
N VAL A 343 10.13 3.18 -31.56
CA VAL A 343 9.28 3.15 -30.37
C VAL A 343 8.55 1.82 -30.26
N ASP A 344 7.97 1.31 -31.35
CA ASP A 344 7.29 0.01 -31.40
C ASP A 344 8.24 -1.13 -31.00
N ALA A 345 9.45 -1.19 -31.57
CA ALA A 345 10.45 -2.21 -31.23
C ALA A 345 10.93 -2.12 -29.77
N TRP A 346 11.04 -0.89 -29.23
CA TRP A 346 11.38 -0.68 -27.83
C TRP A 346 10.25 -1.16 -26.90
N VAL A 347 9.00 -0.82 -27.23
CA VAL A 347 7.80 -1.22 -26.45
C VAL A 347 7.63 -2.73 -26.49
N GLU A 348 7.77 -3.36 -27.67
CA GLU A 348 7.75 -4.83 -27.81
C GLU A 348 8.75 -5.51 -26.89
N LYS A 349 10.01 -5.05 -26.91
CA LYS A 349 11.10 -5.69 -26.17
C LYS A 349 11.07 -5.39 -24.68
N HIS A 350 10.62 -4.22 -24.25
CA HIS A 350 10.79 -3.75 -22.87
C HIS A 350 9.47 -3.58 -22.11
N ARG A 351 8.35 -3.63 -22.82
CA ARG A 351 6.98 -3.57 -22.29
C ARG A 351 6.10 -4.59 -23.03
N PRO A 352 6.45 -5.89 -22.99
CA PRO A 352 5.75 -6.92 -23.75
C PRO A 352 4.25 -6.99 -23.45
N HIS A 353 3.84 -6.67 -22.22
CA HIS A 353 2.43 -6.57 -21.81
C HIS A 353 1.67 -5.41 -22.48
N VAL A 354 2.32 -4.27 -22.69
CA VAL A 354 1.75 -3.13 -23.41
C VAL A 354 1.66 -3.46 -24.90
N TRP A 355 2.71 -4.08 -25.44
CA TRP A 355 2.75 -4.49 -26.84
C TRP A 355 1.67 -5.51 -27.19
N ALA A 356 1.48 -6.53 -26.35
CA ALA A 356 0.41 -7.51 -26.53
C ALA A 356 -0.99 -6.88 -26.46
N ALA A 357 -1.21 -5.95 -25.52
CA ALA A 357 -2.45 -5.20 -25.45
C ALA A 357 -2.69 -4.34 -26.71
N PHE A 358 -1.62 -3.73 -27.26
CA PHE A 358 -1.66 -2.95 -28.51
C PHE A 358 -1.96 -3.83 -29.73
N LYS A 359 -1.40 -5.04 -29.81
CA LYS A 359 -1.63 -6.00 -30.90
C LYS A 359 -2.97 -6.72 -30.84
N GLY A 360 -3.79 -6.48 -29.80
CA GLY A 360 -5.11 -7.08 -29.66
C GLY A 360 -5.07 -8.56 -29.22
N THR A 361 -3.93 -9.08 -28.78
CA THR A 361 -3.77 -10.46 -28.31
C THR A 361 -4.10 -10.65 -26.82
N GLY A 362 -4.73 -9.65 -26.20
CA GLY A 362 -4.98 -9.61 -24.75
C GLY A 362 -3.73 -9.20 -23.94
N PRO A 363 -3.83 -9.12 -22.60
CA PRO A 363 -2.63 -8.90 -21.78
C PRO A 363 -1.67 -10.07 -21.96
N ALA A 364 -0.39 -9.80 -22.26
CA ALA A 364 0.64 -10.84 -22.14
C ALA A 364 0.76 -11.21 -20.66
N LEU A 365 0.24 -12.39 -20.32
CA LEU A 365 0.38 -12.95 -18.99
C LEU A 365 1.82 -13.44 -18.83
N VAL A 366 2.51 -13.00 -17.77
CA VAL A 366 3.83 -13.48 -17.40
C VAL A 366 3.75 -14.93 -16.91
N HIS A 367 2.67 -15.26 -16.21
CA HIS A 367 2.29 -16.61 -15.81
C HIS A 367 0.82 -16.82 -16.13
N ASP A 368 0.48 -18.03 -16.56
CA ASP A 368 -0.91 -18.44 -16.77
C ASP A 368 -1.72 -18.27 -15.48
N LEU A 369 -3.02 -18.01 -15.64
CA LEU A 369 -3.93 -17.94 -14.50
C LEU A 369 -3.95 -19.30 -13.80
N PRO A 370 -3.83 -19.35 -12.47
CA PRO A 370 -3.79 -20.63 -11.75
C PRO A 370 -5.08 -21.43 -11.96
N GLU A 371 -5.01 -22.76 -11.91
CA GLU A 371 -6.23 -23.58 -11.99
C GLU A 371 -7.05 -23.52 -10.69
N GLY A 372 -8.38 -23.56 -10.81
CA GLY A 372 -9.29 -23.61 -9.66
C GLY A 372 -10.75 -23.38 -10.06
N ASP A 373 -11.66 -23.54 -9.09
CA ASP A 373 -13.10 -23.35 -9.31
C ASP A 373 -13.39 -21.85 -9.53
N PRO A 374 -14.14 -21.47 -10.58
CA PRO A 374 -14.60 -20.09 -10.80
C PRO A 374 -15.27 -19.44 -9.57
N ARG A 375 -15.95 -20.24 -8.74
CA ARG A 375 -16.65 -19.79 -7.51
C ARG A 375 -15.80 -19.86 -6.25
N ASP A 376 -14.51 -20.20 -6.36
CA ASP A 376 -13.59 -20.06 -5.24
C ASP A 376 -13.56 -18.61 -4.77
N LEU A 377 -13.72 -18.41 -3.46
CA LEU A 377 -13.56 -17.11 -2.83
C LEU A 377 -12.09 -16.84 -2.57
N LEU A 378 -11.55 -15.87 -3.29
CA LEU A 378 -10.19 -15.37 -3.16
C LEU A 378 -10.19 -14.17 -2.24
N ASP A 379 -9.34 -14.22 -1.22
CA ASP A 379 -9.18 -13.08 -0.34
C ASP A 379 -8.28 -12.00 -0.99
N ILE A 380 -8.04 -10.91 -0.26
CA ILE A 380 -7.22 -9.81 -0.78
C ILE A 380 -5.76 -10.18 -1.05
N TYR A 381 -5.21 -11.19 -0.35
CA TYR A 381 -3.87 -11.68 -0.59
C TYR A 381 -3.83 -12.54 -1.85
N ASP A 382 -4.81 -13.43 -2.00
CA ASP A 382 -4.97 -14.25 -3.20
C ASP A 382 -5.15 -13.38 -4.45
N PHE A 383 -5.99 -12.34 -4.37
CA PHE A 383 -6.15 -11.37 -5.45
C PHE A 383 -4.80 -10.72 -5.81
N ALA A 384 -4.05 -10.26 -4.80
CA ALA A 384 -2.77 -9.59 -5.00
C ALA A 384 -1.73 -10.53 -5.64
N GLU A 385 -1.71 -11.79 -5.23
CA GLU A 385 -0.84 -12.81 -5.77
C GLU A 385 -1.20 -13.14 -7.22
N VAL A 386 -2.46 -13.48 -7.49
CA VAL A 386 -2.94 -13.80 -8.85
C VAL A 386 -2.62 -12.65 -9.79
N LEU A 387 -3.01 -11.43 -9.44
CA LEU A 387 -2.76 -10.28 -10.29
C LEU A 387 -1.26 -10.00 -10.46
N GLY A 388 -0.48 -10.08 -9.39
CA GLY A 388 0.96 -9.81 -9.43
C GLY A 388 1.74 -10.84 -10.25
N MET A 389 1.53 -12.13 -9.98
CA MET A 389 2.20 -13.20 -10.70
C MET A 389 1.82 -13.19 -12.18
N THR A 390 0.54 -13.01 -12.51
CA THR A 390 0.08 -13.03 -13.90
C THR A 390 0.51 -11.81 -14.70
N THR A 391 0.63 -10.63 -14.08
CA THR A 391 0.95 -9.39 -14.84
C THR A 391 2.41 -8.97 -14.79
N ARG A 392 3.17 -9.37 -13.77
CA ARG A 392 4.55 -8.91 -13.56
C ARG A 392 5.52 -9.99 -13.04
N GLY A 393 5.05 -11.22 -12.84
CA GLY A 393 5.86 -12.33 -12.32
C GLY A 393 6.17 -12.25 -10.83
N GLU A 394 5.56 -11.32 -10.09
CA GLU A 394 5.77 -11.13 -8.66
C GLU A 394 4.46 -10.74 -7.96
N ALA A 395 4.14 -11.39 -6.83
CA ALA A 395 2.94 -11.09 -6.03
C ALA A 395 2.87 -9.60 -5.63
N LEU A 396 1.68 -8.99 -5.74
CA LEU A 396 1.45 -7.61 -5.26
C LEU A 396 1.38 -7.54 -3.75
N ALA A 397 1.81 -6.41 -3.19
CA ALA A 397 1.57 -6.12 -1.79
C ALA A 397 0.08 -5.88 -1.56
N ARG A 398 -0.48 -6.40 -0.47
CA ARG A 398 -1.90 -6.26 -0.08
C ARG A 398 -2.35 -4.80 -0.09
N GLU A 399 -1.51 -3.90 0.40
CA GLU A 399 -1.77 -2.46 0.49
C GLU A 399 -2.05 -1.87 -0.90
N THR A 400 -1.48 -2.44 -1.95
CA THR A 400 -1.71 -2.02 -3.34
C THR A 400 -3.12 -2.36 -3.78
N ILE A 401 -3.60 -3.57 -3.47
CA ILE A 401 -4.97 -3.99 -3.80
C ILE A 401 -5.97 -3.20 -2.96
N ARG A 402 -5.72 -2.96 -1.66
CA ARG A 402 -6.57 -2.08 -0.85
C ARG A 402 -6.70 -0.69 -1.46
N ALA A 403 -5.58 -0.10 -1.88
CA ALA A 403 -5.57 1.21 -2.51
C ALA A 403 -6.23 1.20 -3.89
N TYR A 404 -6.19 0.08 -4.63
CA TYR A 404 -6.92 -0.04 -5.90
C TYR A 404 -8.42 -0.22 -5.68
N HIS A 405 -8.81 -0.99 -4.67
CA HIS A 405 -10.22 -1.21 -4.33
C HIS A 405 -10.88 0.09 -3.89
N ALA A 406 -10.23 0.83 -2.98
CA ALA A 406 -10.70 2.15 -2.54
C ALA A 406 -10.82 3.18 -3.68
N ARG A 407 -10.10 2.99 -4.80
CA ARG A 407 -10.14 3.86 -5.98
C ARG A 407 -11.00 3.32 -7.13
N GLY A 408 -11.71 2.21 -6.94
CA GLY A 408 -12.50 1.56 -7.99
C GLY A 408 -11.66 1.02 -9.17
N GLN A 409 -10.35 0.81 -8.96
CA GLN A 409 -9.42 0.32 -9.98
C GLN A 409 -9.37 -1.20 -10.07
N VAL A 410 -9.92 -1.91 -9.08
CA VAL A 410 -10.23 -3.35 -9.11
C VAL A 410 -11.74 -3.50 -8.89
N PRO A 411 -12.33 -4.65 -9.28
CA PRO A 411 -13.75 -4.91 -9.05
C PRO A 411 -14.10 -4.81 -7.56
N TYR A 412 -15.35 -4.48 -7.26
CA TYR A 412 -15.88 -4.62 -5.90
C TYR A 412 -15.84 -6.08 -5.46
N ALA A 413 -15.67 -6.29 -4.16
CA ALA A 413 -15.74 -7.61 -3.57
C ALA A 413 -17.12 -8.26 -3.82
N ASP A 414 -17.11 -9.52 -4.25
CA ASP A 414 -18.33 -10.30 -4.45
C ASP A 414 -18.99 -10.71 -3.12
N ARG A 415 -18.16 -10.79 -2.07
CA ARG A 415 -18.56 -11.15 -0.70
C ARG A 415 -17.89 -10.20 0.30
N THR A 416 -18.63 -9.80 1.33
CA THR A 416 -18.14 -8.96 2.44
C THR A 416 -18.49 -9.61 3.79
N ALA A 417 -17.81 -9.17 4.87
CA ALA A 417 -17.82 -9.85 6.17
C ALA A 417 -19.22 -10.07 6.79
N ASP A 418 -20.22 -9.27 6.38
CA ASP A 418 -21.57 -9.25 6.95
C ASP A 418 -22.67 -9.37 5.87
N ASP A 419 -22.35 -9.96 4.72
CA ASP A 419 -23.34 -10.10 3.63
C ASP A 419 -24.42 -11.17 3.87
N GLY A 420 -24.36 -11.88 5.00
CA GLY A 420 -25.32 -12.90 5.40
C GLY A 420 -25.33 -14.16 4.51
N LYS A 421 -24.40 -14.28 3.55
CA LYS A 421 -24.34 -15.40 2.60
C LYS A 421 -23.37 -16.50 3.09
N LYS A 422 -23.47 -17.69 2.49
CA LYS A 422 -22.60 -18.84 2.79
C LYS A 422 -21.63 -19.13 1.63
N PRO A 423 -20.36 -19.50 1.88
CA PRO A 423 -19.71 -19.58 3.20
C PRO A 423 -19.54 -18.19 3.81
N ARG A 424 -19.49 -18.10 5.14
CA ARG A 424 -19.24 -16.82 5.83
C ARG A 424 -17.81 -16.38 5.53
N VAL A 425 -17.62 -15.12 5.18
CA VAL A 425 -16.31 -14.50 5.00
C VAL A 425 -16.06 -13.49 6.13
N PHE A 426 -14.80 -13.19 6.43
CA PHE A 426 -14.42 -12.23 7.50
C PHE A 426 -13.77 -10.94 6.96
N GLN A 427 -13.61 -10.85 5.64
CA GLN A 427 -13.04 -9.72 4.92
C GLN A 427 -13.59 -9.73 3.49
N ASP A 428 -13.26 -8.72 2.70
CA ASP A 428 -13.58 -8.65 1.29
C ASP A 428 -12.99 -9.86 0.54
N HIS A 429 -13.85 -10.60 -0.18
CA HIS A 429 -13.45 -11.68 -1.07
C HIS A 429 -14.05 -11.48 -2.47
N TRP A 430 -13.34 -11.99 -3.46
CA TRP A 430 -13.74 -12.01 -4.87
C TRP A 430 -13.88 -13.45 -5.34
N TYR A 431 -14.86 -13.73 -6.17
CA TYR A 431 -14.87 -14.99 -6.90
C TYR A 431 -13.67 -15.04 -7.84
N ARG A 432 -13.08 -16.23 -8.01
CA ARG A 432 -11.98 -16.45 -8.95
C ARG A 432 -12.34 -15.96 -10.35
N GLU A 433 -13.57 -16.16 -10.80
CA GLU A 433 -14.05 -15.65 -12.09
C GLU A 433 -13.99 -14.12 -12.19
N THR A 434 -14.34 -13.41 -11.11
CA THR A 434 -14.24 -11.95 -11.04
C THR A 434 -12.81 -11.48 -11.14
N VAL A 435 -11.89 -12.15 -10.43
CA VAL A 435 -10.45 -11.85 -10.49
C VAL A 435 -9.90 -12.15 -11.89
N TYR A 436 -10.30 -13.25 -12.51
CA TYR A 436 -9.76 -13.69 -13.80
C TYR A 436 -10.32 -12.83 -14.93
N GLY A 437 -11.62 -12.58 -14.92
CA GLY A 437 -12.26 -11.63 -15.81
C GLY A 437 -11.62 -10.25 -15.70
N PHE A 438 -11.31 -9.81 -14.47
CA PHE A 438 -10.56 -8.57 -14.28
C PHE A 438 -9.17 -8.63 -14.91
N VAL A 439 -8.34 -9.62 -14.57
CA VAL A 439 -6.97 -9.76 -15.12
C VAL A 439 -6.99 -9.79 -16.65
N LEU A 440 -7.87 -10.59 -17.25
CA LEU A 440 -8.00 -10.74 -18.70
C LEU A 440 -8.55 -9.47 -19.38
N SER A 441 -9.41 -8.70 -18.70
CA SER A 441 -9.94 -7.44 -19.21
C SER A 441 -8.92 -6.28 -19.20
N ARG A 442 -7.77 -6.44 -18.53
CA ARG A 442 -6.77 -5.35 -18.44
C ARG A 442 -6.01 -5.20 -19.75
N ARG A 443 -6.12 -4.02 -20.35
CA ARG A 443 -5.20 -3.54 -21.38
C ARG A 443 -3.94 -2.94 -20.71
N GLY A 444 -2.93 -3.78 -20.48
CA GLY A 444 -1.58 -3.36 -20.04
C GLY A 444 -1.47 -2.74 -18.64
N SER A 445 -0.25 -2.52 -18.15
CA SER A 445 0.01 -1.88 -16.84
C SER A 445 0.12 -0.35 -17.01
N GLY A 446 -1.02 0.34 -16.94
CA GLY A 446 -1.11 1.79 -16.92
C GLY A 446 -1.94 2.29 -15.74
N ARG A 447 -1.75 3.56 -15.34
CA ARG A 447 -2.64 4.24 -14.40
C ARG A 447 -4.00 4.39 -15.07
N PHE A 448 -4.97 3.59 -14.67
CA PHE A 448 -6.33 3.66 -15.22
C PHE A 448 -7.04 4.86 -14.60
N GLY A 449 -7.53 5.75 -15.47
CA GLY A 449 -8.53 6.74 -15.10
C GLY A 449 -9.84 6.05 -14.67
N PRO A 450 -10.78 6.81 -14.08
CA PRO A 450 -12.08 6.27 -13.69
C PRO A 450 -12.79 5.62 -14.89
N ARG A 451 -13.35 4.43 -14.68
CA ARG A 451 -14.26 3.80 -15.65
C ARG A 451 -15.52 4.68 -15.72
N ARG A 452 -15.87 5.12 -16.93
CA ARG A 452 -17.15 5.79 -17.21
C ARG A 452 -18.29 4.80 -17.18
#